data_AF-A0A7S4SD00-F1
#
_entry.id   AF-A0A7S4SD00-F1
#
_cell.length_a   1.000
_cell.length_b   1.000
_cell.length_c   1.000
_cell.angle_alpha   90.00
_cell.angle_beta   90.00
_cell.angle_gamma   90.00
#
_symmetry.space_group_name_H-M   'P 1'
#
loop_
_entity.id
_entity.type
_entity.pdbx_description
1 polymer ?
#
loop_
_entity_poly.entity_id
_entity_poly.type
_entity_poly.pdbx_seq_one_letter_code
_entity_poly.pdbx_strand_id
1 'polypeptide(L)'
;SNMSLVLEEDMHVTPVQFGIINGAITVAVIPGLVLATVFSQRFGTLKSYRAGTVALLLNAFIFVLCGAFCSGSVWMLIATMMIFSIIMPVFCMPMEILYSQPLENIFTTA
;
A
#
# COMPACT_ATOMS: atom_id res chain seq x y z
N SER A 1 26.72 -9.48 -7.86
CA SER A 1 25.29 -9.30 -8.14
C SER A 1 25.15 -8.13 -9.10
N ASN A 2 24.45 -8.29 -10.22
CA ASN A 2 24.32 -7.24 -11.26
C ASN A 2 23.37 -6.11 -10.86
N MET A 3 23.01 -6.02 -9.57
CA MET A 3 21.99 -5.09 -9.08
C MET A 3 22.46 -3.63 -9.12
N SER A 4 23.76 -3.38 -8.91
CA SER A 4 24.31 -2.02 -9.04
C SER A 4 24.29 -1.53 -10.48
N LEU A 5 24.61 -2.39 -11.45
CA LEU A 5 24.58 -2.07 -12.88
C LEU A 5 23.16 -1.71 -13.35
N VAL A 6 22.15 -2.51 -13.00
CA VAL A 6 20.74 -2.21 -13.36
C VAL A 6 20.25 -0.91 -12.70
N LEU A 7 20.63 -0.65 -11.45
CA LEU A 7 20.23 0.56 -10.73
C LEU A 7 20.86 1.83 -11.33
N GLU A 8 22.13 1.76 -11.69
CA GLU A 8 22.89 2.92 -12.17
C GLU A 8 22.71 3.15 -13.69
N GLU A 9 22.68 2.09 -14.51
CA GLU A 9 22.58 2.19 -15.97
C GLU A 9 21.15 2.39 -16.47
N ASP A 10 20.18 1.61 -15.96
CA ASP A 10 18.79 1.65 -16.45
C ASP A 10 17.92 2.63 -15.66
N MET A 11 18.21 2.79 -14.36
CA MET A 11 17.37 3.53 -13.43
C MET A 11 17.99 4.87 -12.99
N HIS A 12 19.26 5.13 -13.29
CA HIS A 12 19.99 6.34 -12.89
C HIS A 12 19.95 6.64 -11.38
N VAL A 13 19.90 5.61 -10.55
CA VAL A 13 19.82 5.70 -9.09
C VAL A 13 20.97 4.93 -8.46
N THR A 14 21.67 5.54 -7.50
CA THR A 14 22.73 4.85 -6.77
C THR A 14 22.15 3.83 -5.77
N PRO A 15 22.87 2.75 -5.40
CA PRO A 15 22.42 1.80 -4.39
C PRO A 15 22.03 2.45 -3.05
N VAL A 16 22.72 3.51 -2.65
CA VAL A 16 22.43 4.27 -1.42
C VAL A 16 21.09 5.00 -1.54
N GLN A 17 20.83 5.68 -2.66
CA GLN A 17 19.54 6.34 -2.91
C GLN A 17 18.39 5.33 -2.92
N PHE A 18 18.58 4.17 -3.56
CA PHE A 18 17.58 3.10 -3.55
C PHE A 18 17.27 2.60 -2.14
N GLY A 19 18.29 2.45 -1.29
CA GLY A 19 18.12 2.10 0.12
C GLY A 19 17.29 3.13 0.90
N ILE A 20 17.58 4.43 0.71
CA ILE A 20 16.82 5.53 1.34
C ILE A 20 15.36 5.53 0.86
N ILE A 21 15.13 5.33 -0.44
CA ILE A 21 13.80 5.25 -1.04
C ILE A 21 12.99 4.10 -0.43
N ASN A 22 13.55 2.90 -0.32
CA ASN A 22 12.87 1.78 0.33
C ASN A 22 12.57 2.06 1.81
N GLY A 23 13.49 2.72 2.52
CA GLY A 23 13.25 3.19 3.88
C GLY A 23 12.05 4.14 3.95
N ALA A 24 11.97 5.12 3.05
CA ALA A 24 10.85 6.07 2.98
C ALA A 24 9.52 5.38 2.64
N ILE A 25 9.52 4.44 1.70
CA ILE A 25 8.34 3.62 1.35
C ILE A 25 7.85 2.81 2.56
N THR A 26 8.77 2.30 3.39
CA THR A 26 8.42 1.57 4.62
C THR A 26 7.82 2.51 5.66
N VAL A 27 8.36 3.71 5.83
CA VAL A 27 7.84 4.73 6.76
C VAL A 27 6.44 5.20 6.35
N ALA A 28 6.11 5.17 5.05
CA ALA A 28 4.78 5.51 4.53
C ALA A 28 3.67 4.56 5.04
N VAL A 29 4.01 3.42 5.64
CA VAL A 29 3.04 2.54 6.32
C VAL A 29 2.43 3.21 7.57
N ILE A 30 3.19 4.07 8.27
CA ILE A 30 2.76 4.73 9.51
C ILE A 30 1.47 5.55 9.32
N PRO A 31 1.37 6.49 8.36
CA PRO A 31 0.12 7.20 8.12
C PRO A 31 -1.01 6.27 7.68
N GLY A 32 -0.70 5.17 6.98
CA GLY A 32 -1.67 4.13 6.65
C GLY A 32 -2.29 3.46 7.88
N LEU A 33 -1.49 3.14 8.90
CA LEU A 33 -1.97 2.59 10.17
C LEU A 33 -2.86 3.58 10.93
N VAL A 34 -2.49 4.86 10.94
CA VAL A 34 -3.32 5.93 11.52
C VAL A 34 -4.65 6.06 10.76
N LEU A 35 -4.63 6.00 9.43
CA LEU A 35 -5.85 5.99 8.62
C LEU A 35 -6.72 4.77 8.93
N ALA A 36 -6.13 3.58 9.02
CA ALA A 36 -6.85 2.34 9.29
C ALA A 36 -7.58 2.38 10.64
N THR A 37 -6.91 2.88 11.69
CA THR A 37 -7.51 3.05 13.02
C THR A 37 -8.66 4.06 13.01
N VAL A 38 -8.46 5.23 12.40
CA VAL A 38 -9.49 6.27 12.30
C VAL A 38 -10.71 5.78 11.51
N PHE A 39 -10.50 5.10 10.38
CA PHE A 39 -11.59 4.55 9.58
C PHE A 39 -12.37 3.48 10.35
N SER A 40 -11.66 2.54 10.98
CA SER A 40 -12.28 1.45 11.74
C SER A 40 -13.12 1.97 12.90
N GLN A 41 -12.62 2.96 13.64
CA GLN A 41 -13.35 3.58 14.74
C GLN A 41 -14.57 4.39 14.28
N ARG A 42 -14.47 5.06 13.13
CA ARG A 42 -15.52 5.99 12.66
C ARG A 42 -16.64 5.31 11.89
N PHE A 43 -16.31 4.32 11.06
CA PHE A 43 -17.25 3.69 10.13
C PHE A 43 -17.54 2.23 10.47
N GLY A 44 -16.82 1.65 11.43
CA GLY A 44 -16.88 0.22 11.75
C GLY A 44 -15.96 -0.62 10.86
N THR A 45 -15.61 -1.80 11.35
CA THR A 45 -14.64 -2.70 10.74
C THR A 45 -15.05 -3.14 9.33
N LEU A 46 -16.32 -3.53 9.13
CA LEU A 46 -16.78 -4.05 7.84
C LEU A 46 -16.79 -2.99 6.73
N LYS A 47 -17.24 -1.77 7.03
CA LYS A 47 -17.24 -0.66 6.05
C LYS A 47 -15.82 -0.23 5.72
N SER A 48 -14.93 -0.23 6.72
CA SER A 48 -13.50 0.07 6.54
C SER A 48 -12.81 -0.98 5.67
N TYR A 49 -13.08 -2.26 5.90
CA TYR A 49 -12.58 -3.36 5.06
C TYR A 49 -13.01 -3.21 3.59
N ARG A 50 -14.30 -2.92 3.36
CA ARG A 50 -14.83 -2.70 1.99
C ARG A 50 -14.16 -1.50 1.32
N ALA A 51 -14.04 -0.38 2.02
CA ALA A 51 -13.37 0.81 1.50
C ALA A 51 -11.89 0.56 1.19
N GLY A 52 -11.17 -0.09 2.11
CA GLY A 52 -9.77 -0.49 1.91
C GLY A 52 -9.59 -1.43 0.72
N THR A 53 -10.51 -2.38 0.54
CA THR A 53 -10.49 -3.30 -0.62
C THR A 53 -10.65 -2.55 -1.95
N VAL A 54 -11.61 -1.62 -2.03
CA VAL A 54 -11.81 -0.79 -3.24
C VAL A 54 -10.59 0.09 -3.51
N ALA A 55 -10.02 0.71 -2.48
CA ALA A 55 -8.81 1.54 -2.61
C ALA A 55 -7.61 0.71 -3.10
N LEU A 56 -7.45 -0.52 -2.61
CA LEU A 56 -6.38 -1.43 -3.02
C LEU A 56 -6.54 -1.84 -4.49
N LEU A 57 -7.77 -2.17 -4.92
CA LEU A 57 -8.06 -2.51 -6.32
C LEU A 57 -7.79 -1.33 -7.27
N LEU A 58 -8.18 -0.13 -6.86
CA LEU A 58 -7.89 1.09 -7.63
C LEU A 58 -6.38 1.31 -7.76
N ASN A 59 -5.62 1.13 -6.67
CA ASN A 59 -4.18 1.24 -6.70
C ASN A 59 -3.52 0.17 -7.59
N ALA A 60 -4.03 -1.07 -7.58
CA ALA A 60 -3.56 -2.12 -8.48
C ALA A 60 -3.80 -1.76 -9.96
N PHE A 61 -4.97 -1.17 -10.27
CA PHE A 61 -5.26 -0.68 -11.62
C PHE A 61 -4.29 0.45 -12.03
N ILE A 62 -4.04 1.41 -11.15
CA ILE A 62 -3.04 2.47 -11.38
C ILE A 62 -1.65 1.87 -11.60
N PHE A 63 -1.28 0.84 -10.84
CA PHE A 63 0.00 0.17 -10.98
C PHE A 63 0.18 -0.45 -12.37
N VAL A 64 -0.87 -1.11 -12.89
CA VAL A 64 -0.88 -1.67 -14.25
C VAL A 64 -0.77 -0.57 -15.31
N LEU A 65 -1.50 0.54 -15.14
CA LEU A 65 -1.40 1.68 -16.06
C LEU A 65 0.00 2.32 -16.04
N CYS A 66 0.57 2.54 -14.86
CA CYS A 66 1.94 3.05 -14.73
C CYS A 66 2.96 2.09 -15.35
N GLY A 67 2.78 0.77 -15.19
CA GLY A 67 3.60 -0.23 -15.87
C GLY A 67 3.45 -0.21 -17.38
N ALA A 68 2.25 0.02 -17.90
CA ALA A 68 1.98 0.05 -19.34
C ALA A 68 2.48 1.34 -20.03
N PHE A 69 2.34 2.50 -19.37
CA PHE A 69 2.60 3.81 -19.98
C PHE A 69 3.85 4.52 -19.45
N CYS A 70 4.38 4.12 -18.31
CA CYS A 70 5.48 4.80 -17.62
C CYS A 70 6.60 3.83 -17.17
N SER A 71 6.74 2.69 -17.85
CA SER A 71 7.70 1.62 -17.51
C SER A 71 9.16 2.07 -17.39
N GLY A 72 9.55 3.18 -18.02
CA GLY A 72 10.90 3.74 -17.94
C GLY A 72 11.13 4.72 -16.78
N SER A 73 10.11 5.04 -15.96
CA SER A 73 10.24 6.02 -14.89
C SER A 73 10.26 5.37 -13.50
N VAL A 74 11.44 5.35 -12.89
CA VAL A 74 11.66 4.88 -11.52
C VAL A 74 10.84 5.69 -10.52
N TRP A 75 10.70 7.00 -10.74
CA TRP A 75 9.93 7.89 -9.87
C TRP A 75 8.45 7.53 -9.86
N MET A 76 7.90 7.08 -10.99
CA MET A 76 6.52 6.62 -11.07
C MET A 76 6.32 5.30 -10.30
N LEU A 77 7.29 4.39 -10.38
CA LEU A 77 7.29 3.16 -9.58
C LEU A 77 7.34 3.47 -8.08
N ILE A 78 8.20 4.41 -7.67
CA ILE A 78 8.32 4.83 -6.26
C ILE A 78 7.03 5.48 -5.76
N ALA A 79 6.43 6.37 -6.56
CA ALA A 79 5.19 7.05 -6.19
C ALA A 79 4.04 6.07 -5.95
N THR A 80 3.88 5.10 -6.86
CA THR A 80 2.83 4.06 -6.73
C THR A 80 3.09 3.11 -5.57
N MET A 81 4.36 2.78 -5.28
CA MET A 81 4.72 1.98 -4.10
C MET A 81 4.47 2.73 -2.78
N MET A 82 4.70 4.04 -2.72
CA MET A 82 4.34 4.84 -1.54
C MET A 82 2.83 4.86 -1.30
N ILE A 83 2.03 5.03 -2.34
CA ILE A 83 0.56 4.98 -2.24
C ILE A 83 0.11 3.60 -1.76
N PHE A 84 0.69 2.52 -2.31
CA PHE A 84 0.43 1.16 -1.86
C PHE A 84 0.70 0.98 -0.36
N SER A 85 1.87 1.42 0.13
CA SER A 85 2.25 1.31 1.54
C SER A 85 1.27 2.05 2.48
N ILE A 86 0.65 3.14 2.03
CA ILE A 86 -0.36 3.88 2.81
C ILE A 86 -1.71 3.15 2.81
N ILE A 87 -2.13 2.60 1.67
CA ILE A 87 -3.45 1.97 1.51
C ILE A 87 -3.49 0.58 2.13
N MET A 88 -2.41 -0.19 2.02
CA MET A 88 -2.34 -1.59 2.45
C MET A 88 -2.78 -1.79 3.92
N PRO A 89 -2.35 -0.97 4.90
CA PRO A 89 -2.83 -1.05 6.29
C PRO A 89 -4.35 -0.83 6.45
N VAL A 90 -4.96 0.04 5.63
CA VAL A 90 -6.40 0.33 5.66
C VAL A 90 -7.22 -0.89 5.25
N PHE A 91 -6.63 -1.80 4.47
CA PHE A 91 -7.21 -3.10 4.17
C PHE A 91 -6.86 -4.15 5.23
N CYS A 92 -5.58 -4.29 5.58
CA CYS A 92 -5.09 -5.40 6.41
C CYS A 92 -5.58 -5.33 7.86
N MET A 93 -5.61 -4.14 8.48
CA MET A 93 -5.99 -4.02 9.88
C MET A 93 -7.48 -4.35 10.11
N PRO A 94 -8.45 -3.80 9.35
CA PRO A 94 -9.84 -4.23 9.48
C PRO A 94 -10.05 -5.70 9.14
N MET A 95 -9.28 -6.24 8.18
CA MET A 95 -9.33 -7.64 7.80
C MET A 95 -8.93 -8.54 8.97
N GLU A 96 -7.82 -8.25 9.64
CA GLU A 96 -7.37 -8.97 10.83
C GLU A 96 -8.40 -8.91 11.97
N ILE A 97 -9.00 -7.74 12.20
CA ILE A 97 -10.07 -7.56 13.20
C ILE A 97 -11.31 -8.39 12.83
N LEU A 98 -11.69 -8.43 11.55
CA LEU A 98 -12.85 -9.19 11.09
C LEU A 98 -12.65 -10.70 11.30
N TYR A 99 -11.47 -11.22 10.93
CA TYR A 99 -11.15 -12.65 11.02
C TYR A 99 -10.85 -13.14 12.44
N SER A 100 -10.56 -12.23 13.38
CA SER A 100 -10.35 -12.57 14.80
C SER A 100 -11.63 -12.59 15.63
N GLN A 101 -12.76 -12.14 15.08
CA GLN A 101 -14.05 -12.15 15.76
C GLN A 101 -14.87 -13.43 15.47
N PRO A 102 -15.73 -13.87 16.42
CA PRO A 102 -16.68 -14.95 16.17
C PRO A 102 -17.60 -14.62 14.98
N LEU A 103 -17.89 -15.60 14.11
CA LEU A 103 -18.71 -15.43 12.90
C LEU A 103 -20.07 -14.75 13.15
N GLU A 104 -20.66 -15.00 14.31
CA GLU A 104 -21.94 -14.42 14.75
C GLU A 104 -21.90 -12.89 14.90
N ASN A 105 -20.73 -12.32 15.22
CA ASN A 105 -20.54 -10.89 15.44
C ASN A 105 -20.23 -10.10 14.15
N ILE A 106 -19.88 -10.82 13.07
CA ILE A 106 -19.48 -10.21 11.78
C ILE A 106 -20.70 -9.62 11.06
N PHE A 107 -21.87 -10.26 11.17
CA PHE A 107 -23.09 -9.85 10.47
C PHE A 107 -24.01 -8.95 11.30
N THR A 108 -23.81 -8.89 12.62
CA THR A 108 -24.61 -8.05 13.54
C THR A 108 -24.05 -6.64 13.71
N THR A 109 -22.81 -6.40 13.27
CA THR A 109 -22.14 -5.08 13.28
C THR A 109 -22.17 -4.35 11.93
N ALA A 110 -22.93 -4.87 10.96
CA ALA A 110 -23.15 -4.29 9.63
C ALA A 110 -24.18 -3.15 9.63
#